data_AF-A0AAV1ECR4-F1
#
_entry.id   AF-A0AAV1ECR4-F1
#
_cell.length_a   1.000
_cell.length_b   1.000
_cell.length_c   1.000
_cell.angle_alpha   90.00
_cell.angle_beta   90.00
_cell.angle_gamma   90.00
#
_symmetry.space_group_name_H-M   'P 1'
#
loop_
_entity.id
_entity.type
_entity.pdbx_description
1 polymer ?
#
loop_
_entity_poly.entity_id
_entity_poly.type
_entity_poly.pdbx_seq_one_letter_code
_entity_poly.pdbx_strand_id
1 'polypeptide(L)'
;MVDQGQQITQAVSIPVIGDGDNGYGNAMNVKRTVKGYVRAGFAGIILEDQVSPKACGHTRGRKVVSREEAVMRIKAAVDARRESGSDIVIVARTDSRQAVSFEESLWRSRAFADAGADVLFIDALESKEEMKAFCEVYPLIPKMANMLEGGGKTPIFNPIELEEIGYKLVAYPLSLVGVSIRAMEDALVAIRGGRLPSPGSMPTFEEMKEILGFNNYYEEEKHYATSVYQVASQAGYSTKPNIKDDKDPKSGSLHEPVIEVLTPEVYDGNVAKDYGSPFSGIWSRKLRVKITGRDGFEKLDIRIPAGFLDGIINIVPALGNVNIKALLDDAAQEEGGKVLLDFNDRIGDRIQVFLE
;
A
#
# COMPACT_ATOMS: atom_id res chain seq x y z
N MET A 1 -9.06 0.29 5.97
CA MET A 1 -9.67 -0.89 5.33
C MET A 1 -10.15 -0.58 3.91
N VAL A 2 -11.08 0.36 3.72
CA VAL A 2 -11.55 0.74 2.37
C VAL A 2 -10.42 1.18 1.43
N ASP A 3 -9.56 2.11 1.86
CA ASP A 3 -8.48 2.63 1.01
C ASP A 3 -7.48 1.54 0.60
N GLN A 4 -7.05 0.71 1.56
CA GLN A 4 -6.18 -0.44 1.29
C GLN A 4 -6.85 -1.44 0.35
N GLY A 5 -8.14 -1.68 0.56
CA GLY A 5 -8.97 -2.54 -0.28
C GLY A 5 -9.03 -2.06 -1.72
N GLN A 6 -9.24 -0.76 -1.92
CA GLN A 6 -9.30 -0.15 -3.25
C GLN A 6 -7.98 -0.33 -4.02
N GLN A 7 -6.84 -0.21 -3.35
CA GLN A 7 -5.54 -0.47 -4.00
C GLN A 7 -5.42 -1.93 -4.45
N ILE A 8 -5.90 -2.88 -3.64
CA ILE A 8 -5.85 -4.32 -3.97
C ILE A 8 -6.78 -4.63 -5.16
N THR A 9 -8.04 -4.20 -5.10
CA THR A 9 -9.06 -4.47 -6.13
C THR A 9 -8.75 -3.81 -7.47
N GLN A 10 -8.06 -2.66 -7.47
CA GLN A 10 -7.60 -2.03 -8.71
C GLN A 10 -6.38 -2.74 -9.33
N ALA A 11 -5.59 -3.45 -8.51
CA ALA A 11 -4.40 -4.17 -8.97
C ALA A 11 -4.70 -5.57 -9.52
N VAL A 12 -5.89 -6.13 -9.28
CA VAL A 12 -6.22 -7.52 -9.66
C VAL A 12 -7.59 -7.63 -10.32
N SER A 13 -7.73 -8.59 -11.23
CA SER A 13 -9.01 -8.93 -11.86
C SER A 13 -9.78 -10.05 -11.16
N ILE A 14 -9.15 -10.73 -10.20
CA ILE A 14 -9.78 -11.80 -9.42
C ILE A 14 -10.72 -11.20 -8.35
N PRO A 15 -11.85 -11.86 -8.01
CA PRO A 15 -12.75 -11.40 -6.96
C PRO A 15 -12.05 -11.26 -5.60
N VAL A 16 -12.18 -10.09 -4.96
CA VAL A 16 -11.61 -9.83 -3.64
C VAL A 16 -12.71 -9.82 -2.59
N ILE A 17 -12.56 -10.66 -1.56
CA ILE A 17 -13.39 -10.62 -0.35
C ILE A 17 -12.60 -9.91 0.75
N GLY A 18 -13.12 -8.80 1.27
CA GLY A 18 -12.48 -8.02 2.31
C GLY A 18 -13.03 -8.33 3.71
N ASP A 19 -12.17 -8.33 4.72
CA ASP A 19 -12.59 -8.32 6.13
C ASP A 19 -13.21 -6.96 6.47
N GLY A 20 -14.48 -6.94 6.86
CA GLY A 20 -15.22 -5.76 7.30
C GLY A 20 -15.31 -5.62 8.81
N ASP A 21 -14.57 -6.45 9.56
CA ASP A 21 -14.63 -6.54 11.01
C ASP A 21 -16.10 -6.68 11.48
N ASN A 22 -16.48 -5.95 12.53
CA ASN A 22 -17.84 -5.89 13.04
C ASN A 22 -18.68 -4.76 12.39
N GLY A 23 -18.22 -4.19 11.27
CA GLY A 23 -18.86 -3.09 10.56
C GLY A 23 -18.65 -1.70 11.14
N TYR A 24 -17.72 -1.55 12.09
CA TYR A 24 -17.26 -0.26 12.66
C TYR A 24 -18.34 0.56 13.38
N GLY A 25 -19.29 -0.11 14.03
CA GLY A 25 -20.28 0.53 14.88
C GLY A 25 -21.64 -0.16 14.84
N ASN A 26 -22.71 0.62 14.71
CA ASN A 26 -24.08 0.12 14.66
C ASN A 26 -24.51 -0.24 13.21
N ALA A 27 -25.78 -0.59 13.03
CA ALA A 27 -26.34 -0.91 11.72
C ALA A 27 -26.10 0.17 10.64
N MET A 28 -26.12 1.46 10.99
CA MET A 28 -25.85 2.54 10.03
C MET A 28 -24.37 2.60 9.64
N ASN A 29 -23.46 2.30 10.57
CA ASN A 29 -22.04 2.13 10.26
C ASN A 29 -21.85 0.95 9.30
N VAL A 30 -22.50 -0.19 9.54
CA VAL A 30 -22.48 -1.34 8.60
C VAL A 30 -22.91 -0.92 7.20
N LYS A 31 -24.01 -0.16 7.06
CA LYS A 31 -24.44 0.34 5.72
C LYS A 31 -23.36 1.20 5.06
N ARG A 32 -22.76 2.12 5.81
CA ARG A 32 -21.67 2.97 5.31
C ARG A 32 -20.47 2.13 4.85
N THR A 33 -20.10 1.12 5.64
CA THR A 33 -19.00 0.21 5.38
C THR A 33 -19.24 -0.60 4.11
N VAL A 34 -20.38 -1.27 3.98
CA VAL A 34 -20.73 -2.05 2.78
C VAL A 34 -20.73 -1.18 1.53
N LYS A 35 -21.34 0.02 1.59
CA LYS A 35 -21.30 0.98 0.46
C LYS A 35 -19.87 1.43 0.12
N GLY A 36 -19.00 1.55 1.13
CA GLY A 36 -17.58 1.81 0.94
C GLY A 36 -16.87 0.66 0.21
N TYR A 37 -17.16 -0.58 0.59
CA TYR A 37 -16.56 -1.77 -0.02
C TYR A 37 -17.02 -1.94 -1.47
N VAL A 38 -18.30 -1.69 -1.75
CA VAL A 38 -18.84 -1.65 -3.12
C VAL A 38 -18.08 -0.62 -3.97
N ARG A 39 -17.93 0.62 -3.49
CA ARG A 39 -17.19 1.67 -4.22
C ARG A 39 -15.70 1.34 -4.41
N ALA A 40 -15.12 0.63 -3.46
CA ALA A 40 -13.74 0.15 -3.56
C ALA A 40 -13.60 -1.07 -4.48
N GLY A 41 -14.67 -1.61 -5.06
CA GLY A 41 -14.60 -2.72 -6.02
C GLY A 41 -14.46 -4.11 -5.37
N PHE A 42 -14.78 -4.26 -4.09
CA PHE A 42 -14.81 -5.58 -3.46
C PHE A 42 -15.95 -6.44 -4.02
N ALA A 43 -15.65 -7.73 -4.26
CA ALA A 43 -16.64 -8.73 -4.63
C ALA A 43 -17.38 -9.31 -3.41
N GLY A 44 -16.79 -9.22 -2.21
CA GLY A 44 -17.44 -9.64 -0.98
C GLY A 44 -16.92 -8.94 0.26
N ILE A 45 -17.68 -9.04 1.34
CA ILE A 45 -17.34 -8.52 2.66
C ILE A 45 -17.65 -9.54 3.75
N ILE A 46 -16.73 -9.72 4.69
CA ILE A 46 -16.92 -10.50 5.91
C ILE A 46 -17.35 -9.58 7.04
N LEU A 47 -18.46 -9.90 7.71
CA LEU A 47 -18.99 -9.12 8.84
C LEU A 47 -19.20 -10.04 10.05
N GLU A 48 -18.57 -9.69 11.18
CA GLU A 48 -18.63 -10.46 12.42
C GLU A 48 -19.55 -9.84 13.48
N ASP A 49 -19.96 -10.66 14.45
CA ASP A 49 -20.89 -10.28 15.52
C ASP A 49 -20.19 -9.89 16.83
N GLN A 50 -18.89 -9.61 16.80
CA GLN A 50 -18.15 -9.16 17.97
C GLN A 50 -18.59 -7.76 18.46
N VAL A 51 -18.46 -7.55 19.77
CA VAL A 51 -18.52 -6.20 20.35
C VAL A 51 -17.30 -5.37 19.92
N SER A 52 -17.38 -4.04 20.02
CA SER A 52 -16.20 -3.17 19.88
C SER A 52 -15.55 -2.88 21.24
N PRO A 53 -14.21 -2.83 21.34
CA PRO A 53 -13.24 -3.24 20.32
C PRO A 53 -13.25 -4.77 20.12
N LYS A 54 -13.05 -5.21 18.88
CA LYS A 54 -13.05 -6.63 18.52
C LYS A 54 -11.71 -7.31 18.83
N ALA A 55 -11.75 -8.61 19.09
CA ALA A 55 -10.57 -9.42 19.38
C ALA A 55 -10.30 -10.42 18.24
N CYS A 56 -9.07 -10.90 18.12
CA CYS A 56 -8.74 -11.93 17.14
C CYS A 56 -9.52 -13.23 17.44
N GLY A 57 -10.04 -13.84 16.37
CA GLY A 57 -10.80 -15.09 16.36
C GLY A 57 -10.15 -16.34 16.96
N HIS A 58 -8.90 -16.26 17.41
CA HIS A 58 -8.22 -17.36 18.12
C HIS A 58 -7.71 -16.96 19.51
N THR A 59 -8.11 -15.79 20.02
CA THR A 59 -7.73 -15.29 21.35
C THR A 59 -8.84 -15.52 22.40
N ARG A 60 -8.47 -15.44 23.69
CA ARG A 60 -9.39 -15.62 24.84
C ARG A 60 -10.18 -14.33 25.12
N GLY A 61 -11.37 -14.46 25.73
CA GLY A 61 -12.14 -13.31 26.22
C GLY A 61 -13.01 -12.61 25.17
N ARG A 62 -13.31 -13.28 24.06
CA ARG A 62 -14.23 -12.78 23.04
C ARG A 62 -15.62 -12.52 23.62
N LYS A 63 -16.26 -11.49 23.08
CA LYS A 63 -17.63 -11.11 23.40
C LYS A 63 -18.34 -10.81 22.10
N VAL A 64 -19.55 -11.34 21.97
CA VAL A 64 -20.44 -11.07 20.84
C VAL A 64 -21.59 -10.19 21.31
N VAL A 65 -22.18 -9.44 20.38
CA VAL A 65 -23.37 -8.64 20.65
C VAL A 65 -24.60 -9.53 20.87
N SER A 66 -25.71 -8.90 21.30
CA SER A 66 -27.01 -9.57 21.38
C SER A 66 -27.40 -10.20 20.04
N ARG A 67 -28.27 -11.21 20.09
CA ARG A 67 -28.77 -11.88 18.87
C ARG A 67 -29.47 -10.87 17.95
N GLU A 68 -30.27 -9.99 18.55
CA GLU A 68 -31.02 -8.95 17.86
C GLU A 68 -30.08 -8.00 17.12
N GLU A 69 -29.03 -7.52 17.78
CA GLU A 69 -28.06 -6.62 17.16
C GLU A 69 -27.28 -7.31 16.03
N ALA A 70 -26.83 -8.55 16.23
CA ALA A 70 -26.10 -9.30 15.22
C ALA A 70 -26.93 -9.48 13.94
N VAL A 71 -28.20 -9.89 14.08
CA VAL A 71 -29.13 -10.04 12.95
C VAL A 71 -29.38 -8.70 12.25
N MET A 72 -29.57 -7.61 13.01
CA MET A 72 -29.81 -6.29 12.42
C MET A 72 -28.59 -5.76 11.65
N ARG A 73 -27.36 -6.09 12.05
CA ARG A 73 -26.15 -5.77 11.27
C ARG A 73 -26.15 -6.48 9.92
N ILE A 74 -26.47 -7.78 9.87
CA ILE A 74 -26.56 -8.54 8.61
C ILE A 74 -27.68 -7.98 7.72
N LYS A 75 -28.86 -7.70 8.27
CA LYS A 75 -29.95 -7.07 7.50
C LYS A 75 -29.53 -5.72 6.93
N ALA A 76 -28.85 -4.89 7.72
CA ALA A 76 -28.33 -3.61 7.25
C ALA A 76 -27.33 -3.77 6.09
N ALA A 77 -26.46 -4.78 6.14
CA ALA A 77 -25.54 -5.09 5.05
C ALA A 77 -26.28 -5.49 3.76
N VAL A 78 -27.27 -6.38 3.87
CA VAL A 78 -28.12 -6.81 2.74
C VAL A 78 -28.90 -5.63 2.14
N ASP A 79 -29.45 -4.75 2.97
CA ASP A 79 -30.12 -3.54 2.51
C ASP A 79 -29.16 -2.59 1.80
N ALA A 80 -27.95 -2.39 2.34
CA ALA A 80 -26.94 -1.54 1.73
C ALA A 80 -26.49 -2.04 0.35
N ARG A 81 -26.36 -3.37 0.18
CA ARG A 81 -26.13 -4.01 -1.11
C ARG A 81 -27.24 -3.67 -2.11
N ARG A 82 -28.50 -3.91 -1.73
CA ARG A 82 -29.69 -3.63 -2.57
C ARG A 82 -29.78 -2.16 -2.98
N GLU A 83 -29.62 -1.25 -2.01
CA GLU A 83 -29.63 0.19 -2.25
C GLU A 83 -28.52 0.68 -3.18
N SER A 84 -27.41 -0.06 -3.26
CA SER A 84 -26.29 0.27 -4.13
C SER A 84 -26.42 -0.35 -5.53
N GLY A 85 -27.42 -1.21 -5.77
CA GLY A 85 -27.55 -1.97 -7.01
C GLY A 85 -26.37 -2.92 -7.27
N SER A 86 -25.67 -3.35 -6.21
CA SER A 86 -24.49 -4.22 -6.29
C SER A 86 -24.85 -5.67 -5.94
N ASP A 87 -24.05 -6.60 -6.44
CA ASP A 87 -24.08 -8.03 -6.15
C ASP A 87 -23.05 -8.47 -5.09
N ILE A 88 -22.45 -7.53 -4.36
CA ILE A 88 -21.44 -7.84 -3.33
C ILE A 88 -21.90 -8.97 -2.40
N VAL A 89 -21.04 -9.98 -2.22
CA VAL A 89 -21.31 -11.15 -1.39
C VAL A 89 -21.20 -10.78 0.09
N ILE A 90 -22.24 -11.04 0.86
CA ILE A 90 -22.26 -10.84 2.31
C ILE A 90 -21.89 -12.14 3.01
N VAL A 91 -20.67 -12.22 3.52
CA VAL A 91 -20.19 -13.32 4.36
C VAL A 91 -20.49 -12.99 5.82
N ALA A 92 -21.45 -13.69 6.41
CA ALA A 92 -21.82 -13.49 7.81
C ALA A 92 -20.99 -14.40 8.72
N ARG A 93 -20.15 -13.78 9.54
CA ARG A 93 -19.27 -14.44 10.50
C ARG A 93 -19.87 -14.40 11.91
N THR A 94 -19.77 -15.50 12.65
CA THR A 94 -20.00 -15.52 14.10
C THR A 94 -18.76 -15.99 14.85
N ASP A 95 -18.44 -15.27 15.92
CA ASP A 95 -17.40 -15.63 16.90
C ASP A 95 -17.99 -16.28 18.15
N SER A 96 -19.30 -16.56 18.15
CA SER A 96 -20.03 -17.03 19.32
C SER A 96 -19.66 -18.45 19.76
N ARG A 97 -18.98 -19.24 18.91
CA ARG A 97 -18.49 -20.58 19.30
C ARG A 97 -17.62 -20.50 20.55
N GLN A 98 -16.81 -19.45 20.63
CA GLN A 98 -15.80 -19.26 21.66
C GLN A 98 -16.25 -18.28 22.74
N ALA A 99 -17.12 -17.34 22.38
CA ALA A 99 -17.70 -16.39 23.32
C ALA A 99 -18.87 -16.97 24.14
N VAL A 100 -19.62 -17.94 23.58
CA VAL A 100 -20.85 -18.48 24.17
C VAL A 100 -20.89 -20.01 24.12
N SER A 101 -21.19 -20.60 22.95
CA SER A 101 -21.26 -22.05 22.73
C SER A 101 -21.36 -22.40 21.24
N PHE A 102 -21.17 -23.67 20.90
CA PHE A 102 -21.36 -24.18 19.55
C PHE A 102 -22.82 -24.03 19.09
N GLU A 103 -23.77 -24.33 19.96
CA GLU A 103 -25.20 -24.29 19.72
C GLU A 103 -25.67 -22.85 19.43
N GLU A 104 -25.12 -21.87 20.16
CA GLU A 104 -25.33 -20.45 19.87
C GLU A 104 -24.81 -20.10 18.47
N SER A 105 -23.63 -20.61 18.09
CA SER A 105 -23.07 -20.33 16.76
C SER A 105 -23.89 -20.95 15.62
N LEU A 106 -24.46 -22.14 15.82
CA LEU A 106 -25.40 -22.72 14.87
C LEU A 106 -26.70 -21.92 14.79
N TRP A 107 -27.24 -21.47 15.93
CA TRP A 107 -28.44 -20.62 15.95
C TRP A 107 -28.20 -19.30 15.19
N ARG A 108 -27.08 -18.63 15.45
CA ARG A 108 -26.73 -17.36 14.77
C ARG A 108 -26.53 -17.55 13.27
N SER A 109 -25.86 -18.62 12.87
CA SER A 109 -25.68 -18.96 11.45
C SER A 109 -27.00 -19.13 10.72
N ARG A 110 -28.00 -19.79 11.36
CA ARG A 110 -29.37 -19.88 10.81
C ARG A 110 -30.02 -18.50 10.69
N ALA A 111 -29.94 -17.69 11.74
CA ALA A 111 -30.53 -16.35 11.74
C ALA A 111 -29.87 -15.40 10.72
N PHE A 112 -28.57 -15.56 10.46
CA PHE A 112 -27.85 -14.80 9.44
C PHE A 112 -28.25 -15.21 8.01
N ALA A 113 -28.46 -16.51 7.79
CA ALA A 113 -29.05 -17.01 6.55
C ALA A 113 -30.45 -16.43 6.32
N ASP A 114 -31.33 -16.48 7.33
CA ASP A 114 -32.67 -15.89 7.24
C ASP A 114 -32.66 -14.38 7.02
N ALA A 115 -31.62 -13.68 7.49
CA ALA A 115 -31.40 -12.27 7.24
C ALA A 115 -30.89 -11.96 5.81
N GLY A 116 -30.54 -12.99 5.03
CA GLY A 116 -30.13 -12.87 3.63
C GLY A 116 -28.61 -12.85 3.39
N ALA A 117 -27.80 -13.36 4.33
CA ALA A 117 -26.38 -13.60 4.08
C ALA A 117 -26.18 -14.65 2.99
N ASP A 118 -25.16 -14.46 2.15
CA ASP A 118 -24.88 -15.33 1.00
C ASP A 118 -23.88 -16.43 1.34
N VAL A 119 -23.05 -16.22 2.35
CA VAL A 119 -22.07 -17.19 2.86
C VAL A 119 -22.09 -17.15 4.38
N LEU A 120 -22.00 -18.32 5.02
CA LEU A 120 -21.91 -18.44 6.48
C LEU A 120 -20.49 -18.80 6.90
N PHE A 121 -20.07 -18.28 8.05
CA PHE A 121 -18.76 -18.55 8.63
C PHE A 121 -18.86 -18.62 10.17
N ILE A 122 -18.58 -19.78 10.76
CA ILE A 122 -18.32 -19.89 12.21
C ILE A 122 -16.80 -19.95 12.41
N ASP A 123 -16.26 -19.01 13.17
CA ASP A 123 -14.83 -18.99 13.42
C ASP A 123 -14.43 -19.89 14.60
N ALA A 124 -13.24 -20.47 14.52
CA ALA A 124 -12.63 -21.30 15.56
C ALA A 124 -13.47 -22.49 16.05
N LEU A 125 -14.11 -23.23 15.12
CA LEU A 125 -14.66 -24.57 15.38
C LEU A 125 -13.53 -25.52 15.80
N GLU A 126 -13.78 -26.38 16.79
CA GLU A 126 -12.72 -27.11 17.49
C GLU A 126 -12.56 -28.57 17.01
N SER A 127 -13.45 -29.07 16.14
CA SER A 127 -13.39 -30.44 15.64
C SER A 127 -13.99 -30.62 14.25
N LYS A 128 -13.65 -31.74 13.58
CA LYS A 128 -14.24 -32.12 12.29
C LYS A 128 -15.76 -32.34 12.41
N GLU A 129 -16.21 -32.81 13.56
CA GLU A 129 -17.62 -33.07 13.86
C GLU A 129 -18.41 -31.75 13.93
N GLU A 130 -17.88 -30.73 14.61
CA GLU A 130 -18.47 -29.40 14.63
C GLU A 130 -18.53 -28.79 13.23
N MET A 131 -17.46 -28.95 12.46
CA MET A 131 -17.36 -28.49 11.06
C MET A 131 -18.42 -29.15 10.16
N LYS A 132 -18.62 -30.47 10.28
CA LYS A 132 -19.69 -31.18 9.57
C LYS A 132 -21.08 -30.68 9.98
N ALA A 133 -21.34 -30.60 11.28
CA ALA A 133 -22.62 -30.13 11.80
C ALA A 133 -22.94 -28.68 11.37
N PHE A 134 -21.91 -27.83 11.25
CA PHE A 134 -22.07 -26.49 10.66
C PHE A 134 -22.41 -26.54 9.17
N CYS A 135 -21.78 -27.42 8.38
CA CYS A 135 -22.08 -27.54 6.95
C CYS A 135 -23.53 -27.98 6.68
N GLU A 136 -24.13 -28.76 7.59
CA GLU A 136 -25.55 -29.15 7.54
C GLU A 136 -26.53 -28.00 7.86
N VAL A 137 -26.06 -26.89 8.43
CA VAL A 137 -26.90 -25.70 8.66
C VAL A 137 -27.14 -24.98 7.34
N TYR A 138 -28.39 -24.91 6.87
CA TYR A 138 -28.75 -24.33 5.55
C TYR A 138 -27.86 -24.92 4.43
N PRO A 139 -28.02 -26.20 4.05
CA PRO A 139 -27.09 -26.88 3.14
C PRO A 139 -26.85 -26.17 1.80
N LEU A 140 -27.83 -25.40 1.32
CA LEU A 140 -27.74 -24.65 0.06
C LEU A 140 -26.89 -23.37 0.15
N ILE A 141 -26.62 -22.86 1.35
CA ILE A 141 -25.78 -21.68 1.54
C ILE A 141 -24.32 -22.13 1.71
N PRO A 142 -23.36 -21.60 0.93
CA PRO A 142 -21.94 -21.88 1.05
C PRO A 142 -21.38 -21.60 2.46
N LYS A 143 -20.43 -22.44 2.90
CA LYS A 143 -19.68 -22.23 4.15
C LYS A 143 -18.26 -21.86 3.83
N MET A 144 -17.72 -20.93 4.61
CA MET A 144 -16.33 -20.53 4.58
C MET A 144 -15.58 -21.13 5.77
N ALA A 145 -14.45 -21.78 5.48
CA ALA A 145 -13.49 -22.23 6.46
C ALA A 145 -12.35 -21.21 6.57
N ASN A 146 -11.70 -21.18 7.73
CA ASN A 146 -10.55 -20.32 8.00
C ASN A 146 -9.41 -21.18 8.53
N MET A 147 -8.33 -21.33 7.75
CA MET A 147 -7.20 -22.19 8.06
C MET A 147 -6.03 -21.35 8.54
N LEU A 148 -5.69 -21.49 9.83
CA LEU A 148 -4.53 -20.85 10.43
C LEU A 148 -3.46 -21.90 10.72
N GLU A 149 -2.57 -22.11 9.75
CA GLU A 149 -1.56 -23.17 9.77
C GLU A 149 -0.54 -23.04 10.93
N GLY A 150 -0.46 -21.85 11.54
CA GLY A 150 0.43 -21.54 12.67
C GLY A 150 -0.08 -21.93 14.07
N GLY A 151 -1.13 -22.76 14.18
CA GLY A 151 -1.61 -23.27 15.47
C GLY A 151 -2.88 -22.60 16.00
N GLY A 152 -3.83 -22.30 15.11
CA GLY A 152 -5.18 -21.93 15.50
C GLY A 152 -5.91 -23.05 16.26
N LYS A 153 -7.13 -22.75 16.72
CA LYS A 153 -8.00 -23.72 17.41
C LYS A 153 -8.60 -24.78 16.49
N THR A 154 -8.80 -24.42 15.22
CA THR A 154 -9.43 -25.29 14.23
C THR A 154 -8.43 -26.29 13.69
N PRO A 155 -8.75 -27.60 13.64
CA PRO A 155 -7.91 -28.59 12.97
C PRO A 155 -7.69 -28.20 11.51
N ILE A 156 -6.46 -28.36 11.03
CA ILE A 156 -6.07 -27.96 9.69
C ILE A 156 -6.41 -29.07 8.69
N PHE A 157 -7.11 -28.68 7.63
CA PHE A 157 -7.49 -29.55 6.51
C PHE A 157 -7.08 -28.87 5.20
N ASN A 158 -6.71 -29.67 4.21
CA ASN A 158 -6.47 -29.16 2.86
C ASN A 158 -7.81 -28.90 2.12
N PRO A 159 -7.80 -28.21 0.96
CA PRO A 159 -9.03 -27.88 0.24
C PRO A 159 -9.90 -29.10 -0.14
N ILE A 160 -9.29 -30.24 -0.47
CA ILE A 160 -10.01 -31.47 -0.85
C ILE A 160 -10.77 -32.01 0.38
N GLU A 161 -10.10 -32.11 1.52
CA GLU A 161 -10.71 -32.55 2.77
C GLU A 161 -11.82 -31.60 3.24
N LEU A 162 -11.66 -30.29 3.03
CA LEU A 162 -12.68 -29.29 3.35
C LEU A 162 -13.90 -29.41 2.45
N GLU A 163 -13.71 -29.68 1.16
CA GLU A 163 -14.80 -29.93 0.23
C GLU A 163 -15.59 -31.19 0.62
N GLU A 164 -14.90 -32.27 1.01
CA GLU A 164 -15.55 -33.50 1.51
C GLU A 164 -16.37 -33.26 2.79
N ILE A 165 -15.97 -32.29 3.63
CA ILE A 165 -16.73 -31.89 4.82
C ILE A 165 -17.97 -31.06 4.45
N GLY A 166 -17.95 -30.37 3.32
CA GLY A 166 -19.06 -29.55 2.81
C GLY A 166 -18.77 -28.05 2.68
N TYR A 167 -17.53 -27.61 2.90
CA TYR A 167 -17.14 -26.22 2.67
C TYR A 167 -17.04 -25.90 1.18
N LYS A 168 -17.22 -24.62 0.85
CA LYS A 168 -17.11 -24.09 -0.53
C LYS A 168 -16.11 -22.95 -0.65
N LEU A 169 -15.73 -22.34 0.48
CA LEU A 169 -14.68 -21.34 0.55
C LEU A 169 -13.70 -21.71 1.65
N VAL A 170 -12.43 -21.39 1.45
CA VAL A 170 -11.38 -21.46 2.48
C VAL A 170 -10.53 -20.20 2.41
N ALA A 171 -10.24 -19.60 3.56
CA ALA A 171 -9.24 -18.54 3.68
C ALA A 171 -7.98 -19.05 4.38
N TYR A 172 -6.86 -18.48 3.92
CA TYR A 172 -5.51 -18.71 4.41
C TYR A 172 -4.91 -17.36 4.85
N PRO A 173 -5.41 -16.75 5.95
CA PRO A 173 -5.15 -15.35 6.26
C PRO A 173 -3.70 -15.05 6.67
N LEU A 174 -2.94 -16.06 7.09
CA LEU A 174 -1.59 -15.88 7.63
C LEU A 174 -0.48 -16.36 6.70
N SER A 175 -0.78 -17.17 5.68
CA SER A 175 0.24 -17.91 4.94
C SER A 175 1.19 -17.00 4.18
N LEU A 176 0.66 -16.03 3.42
CA LEU A 176 1.50 -15.09 2.67
C LEU A 176 2.27 -14.14 3.58
N VAL A 177 1.65 -13.67 4.67
CA VAL A 177 2.31 -12.80 5.66
C VAL A 177 3.44 -13.56 6.36
N GLY A 178 3.20 -14.79 6.81
CA GLY A 178 4.19 -15.63 7.48
C GLY A 178 5.39 -15.95 6.58
N VAL A 179 5.14 -16.32 5.32
CA VAL A 179 6.20 -16.55 4.33
C VAL A 179 7.01 -15.27 4.09
N SER A 180 6.33 -14.14 3.92
CA SER A 180 6.98 -12.84 3.69
C SER A 180 7.86 -12.42 4.86
N ILE A 181 7.38 -12.58 6.11
CA ILE A 181 8.15 -12.29 7.32
C ILE A 181 9.45 -13.09 7.31
N ARG A 182 9.38 -14.40 7.07
CA ARG A 182 10.57 -15.25 7.07
C ARG A 182 11.57 -14.86 5.98
N ALA A 183 11.09 -14.60 4.76
CA ALA A 183 11.93 -14.19 3.65
C ALA A 183 12.64 -12.85 3.93
N MET A 184 11.93 -11.87 4.50
CA MET A 184 12.50 -10.58 4.89
C MET A 184 13.54 -10.75 6.01
N GLU A 185 13.26 -11.55 7.04
CA GLU A 185 14.22 -11.85 8.11
C GLU A 185 15.51 -12.48 7.58
N ASP A 186 15.39 -13.49 6.71
CA ASP A 186 16.54 -14.18 6.11
C ASP A 186 17.41 -13.23 5.28
N ALA A 187 16.77 -12.35 4.50
CA ALA A 187 17.46 -11.32 3.74
C ALA A 187 18.21 -10.33 4.64
N LEU A 188 17.57 -9.85 5.71
CA LEU A 188 18.20 -8.91 6.66
C LEU A 188 19.36 -9.56 7.42
N VAL A 189 19.25 -10.83 7.80
CA VAL A 189 20.34 -11.59 8.44
C VAL A 189 21.54 -11.75 7.49
N ALA A 190 21.29 -12.05 6.22
CA ALA A 190 22.36 -12.14 5.22
C ALA A 190 23.11 -10.80 5.07
N ILE A 191 22.37 -9.70 4.90
CA ILE A 191 22.92 -8.35 4.75
C ILE A 191 23.75 -7.96 5.98
N ARG A 192 23.23 -8.20 7.18
CA ARG A 192 23.95 -7.93 8.44
C ARG A 192 25.28 -8.69 8.52
N GLY A 193 25.33 -9.89 7.95
CA GLY A 193 26.55 -10.71 7.87
C GLY A 193 27.49 -10.37 6.71
N GLY A 194 27.22 -9.30 5.95
CA GLY A 194 28.04 -8.90 4.80
C GLY A 194 27.80 -9.73 3.53
N ARG A 195 26.71 -10.49 3.47
CA ARG A 195 26.33 -11.31 2.31
C ARG A 195 25.08 -10.76 1.64
N LEU A 196 24.88 -11.10 0.38
CA LEU A 196 23.61 -10.87 -0.30
C LEU A 196 22.63 -12.02 0.01
N PRO A 197 21.30 -11.77 -0.01
CA PRO A 197 20.30 -12.83 0.03
C PRO A 197 20.52 -13.85 -1.11
N SER A 198 20.16 -15.11 -0.88
CA SER A 198 20.34 -16.16 -1.89
C SER A 198 19.54 -15.85 -3.17
N PRO A 199 20.11 -16.03 -4.38
CA PRO A 199 19.38 -15.83 -5.64
C PRO A 199 18.10 -16.67 -5.75
N GLY A 200 18.03 -17.84 -5.09
CA GLY A 200 16.82 -18.65 -5.07
C GLY A 200 15.66 -18.06 -4.24
N SER A 201 15.90 -16.96 -3.53
CA SER A 201 14.94 -16.27 -2.68
C SER A 201 14.48 -14.92 -3.24
N MET A 202 15.03 -14.50 -4.39
CA MET A 202 14.79 -13.19 -4.97
C MET A 202 14.47 -13.32 -6.46
N PRO A 203 13.37 -12.73 -6.95
CA PRO A 203 13.15 -12.59 -8.38
C PRO A 203 14.30 -11.81 -9.03
N THR A 204 14.62 -12.15 -10.27
CA THR A 204 15.52 -11.37 -11.11
C THR A 204 14.96 -9.95 -11.31
N PHE A 205 15.82 -9.00 -11.71
CA PHE A 205 15.36 -7.64 -12.02
C PHE A 205 14.32 -7.61 -13.15
N GLU A 206 14.44 -8.51 -14.13
CA GLU A 206 13.44 -8.63 -15.21
C GLU A 206 12.09 -9.11 -14.67
N GLU A 207 12.08 -10.15 -13.84
CA GLU A 207 10.85 -10.62 -13.20
C GLU A 207 10.23 -9.53 -12.30
N MET A 208 11.04 -8.73 -11.60
CA MET A 208 10.51 -7.60 -10.83
C MET A 208 9.85 -6.54 -11.71
N LYS A 209 10.45 -6.18 -12.86
CA LYS A 209 9.83 -5.24 -13.81
C LYS A 209 8.50 -5.76 -14.33
N GLU A 210 8.44 -7.05 -14.64
CA GLU A 210 7.20 -7.70 -15.08
C GLU A 210 6.13 -7.65 -13.98
N ILE A 211 6.46 -8.08 -12.75
CA ILE A 211 5.54 -8.08 -11.60
C ILE A 211 5.03 -6.68 -11.27
N LEU A 212 5.88 -5.66 -11.37
CA LEU A 212 5.54 -4.26 -11.10
C LEU A 212 4.84 -3.56 -12.28
N GLY A 213 4.67 -4.24 -13.42
CA GLY A 213 3.96 -3.72 -14.58
C GLY A 213 4.75 -2.75 -15.46
N PHE A 214 6.07 -2.68 -15.32
CA PHE A 214 6.92 -1.80 -16.14
C PHE A 214 6.81 -2.13 -17.62
N ASN A 215 6.81 -3.43 -17.95
CA ASN A 215 6.78 -3.88 -19.33
C ASN A 215 5.45 -3.49 -20.00
N ASN A 216 4.32 -3.64 -19.30
CA ASN A 216 3.00 -3.19 -19.79
C ASN A 216 2.95 -1.68 -20.00
N TYR A 217 3.47 -0.91 -19.04
CA TYR A 217 3.56 0.55 -19.16
C TYR A 217 4.36 0.97 -20.40
N TYR A 218 5.53 0.37 -20.64
CA TYR A 218 6.36 0.72 -21.80
C TYR A 218 5.72 0.32 -23.13
N GLU A 219 4.98 -0.79 -23.20
CA GLU A 219 4.22 -1.11 -24.41
C GLU A 219 3.09 -0.10 -24.65
N GLU A 220 2.38 0.31 -23.58
CA GLU A 220 1.32 1.30 -23.68
C GLU A 220 1.85 2.68 -24.08
N GLU A 221 2.98 3.10 -23.51
CA GLU A 221 3.67 4.36 -23.83
C GLU A 221 3.98 4.50 -25.32
N LYS A 222 4.37 3.41 -26.00
CA LYS A 222 4.68 3.43 -27.44
C LYS A 222 3.50 3.90 -28.29
N HIS A 223 2.26 3.69 -27.85
CA HIS A 223 1.07 4.16 -28.57
C HIS A 223 0.92 5.68 -28.54
N TYR A 224 1.51 6.34 -27.55
CA TYR A 224 1.42 7.78 -27.34
C TYR A 224 2.73 8.51 -27.68
N ALA A 225 3.75 7.78 -28.13
CA ALA A 225 5.03 8.34 -28.51
C ALA A 225 4.86 9.32 -29.69
N THR A 226 5.21 10.57 -29.46
CA THR A 226 5.28 11.61 -30.50
C THR A 226 6.69 11.74 -31.04
N SER A 227 6.85 12.32 -32.23
CA SER A 227 8.16 12.48 -32.91
C SER A 227 9.19 13.27 -32.08
N VAL A 228 8.76 14.10 -31.13
CA VAL A 228 9.64 14.84 -30.22
C VAL A 228 10.32 13.91 -29.20
N TYR A 229 9.66 12.82 -28.79
CA TYR A 229 10.18 11.86 -27.81
C TYR A 229 11.08 10.77 -28.42
N GLN A 230 11.00 10.52 -29.73
CA GLN A 230 11.84 9.51 -30.39
C GLN A 230 13.33 9.89 -30.47
N VAL A 231 13.65 11.18 -30.46
CA VAL A 231 15.05 11.65 -30.52
C VAL A 231 15.78 11.43 -29.18
N ALA A 232 15.05 11.49 -28.05
CA ALA A 232 15.62 11.28 -26.72
C ALA A 232 15.82 9.79 -26.37
N SER A 233 14.92 8.90 -26.83
CA SER A 233 15.00 7.46 -26.49
C SER A 233 16.07 6.69 -27.28
N GLN A 234 16.48 7.16 -28.46
CA GLN A 234 17.59 6.56 -29.21
C GLN A 234 18.99 6.88 -28.64
N ALA A 235 19.10 7.86 -27.75
CA ALA A 235 20.37 8.20 -27.08
C ALA A 235 20.65 7.34 -25.83
N GLY A 236 19.71 6.51 -25.39
CA GLY A 236 19.84 5.63 -24.23
C GLY A 236 20.06 4.17 -24.60
N TYR A 237 21.15 3.59 -24.09
CA TYR A 237 21.53 2.17 -24.15
C TYR A 237 22.05 1.62 -25.49
N SER A 238 23.21 2.12 -25.94
CA SER A 238 24.10 1.32 -26.82
C SER A 238 25.48 1.17 -26.19
N THR A 239 25.71 0.05 -25.50
CA THR A 239 27.06 -0.37 -25.08
C THR A 239 27.55 -1.46 -26.02
N LYS A 240 28.34 -1.07 -27.04
CA LYS A 240 29.30 -1.96 -27.69
C LYS A 240 30.67 -1.30 -27.66
N PRO A 241 31.68 -1.90 -27.01
CA PRO A 241 33.03 -1.37 -27.03
C PRO A 241 33.74 -1.81 -28.32
N ASN A 242 33.98 -0.87 -29.23
CA ASN A 242 34.92 -1.09 -30.34
C ASN A 242 36.29 -0.58 -29.91
N ILE A 243 37.17 -1.53 -29.58
CA ILE A 243 38.60 -1.27 -29.37
C ILE A 243 39.25 -1.11 -30.74
N LYS A 244 39.81 0.06 -31.02
CA LYS A 244 40.92 0.22 -31.97
C LYS A 244 41.92 1.21 -31.39
N ASP A 245 43.14 0.70 -31.25
CA ASP A 245 44.36 1.44 -30.98
C ASP A 245 44.59 2.51 -32.05
N ASP A 246 44.89 3.76 -31.64
CA ASP A 246 45.98 4.50 -32.26
C ASP A 246 46.56 5.59 -31.34
N LYS A 247 47.84 5.87 -31.58
CA LYS A 247 48.78 6.56 -30.70
C LYS A 247 48.72 8.09 -30.77
N ASP A 248 49.20 8.65 -29.64
CA ASP A 248 49.86 9.94 -29.41
C ASP A 248 49.07 11.22 -29.07
N PRO A 249 49.65 12.10 -28.22
CA PRO A 249 48.91 12.93 -27.27
C PRO A 249 48.99 14.42 -27.62
N LYS A 250 47.94 15.18 -27.30
CA LYS A 250 48.06 16.61 -26.96
C LYS A 250 46.84 17.11 -26.20
N SER A 251 47.15 17.87 -25.15
CA SER A 251 46.32 18.47 -24.11
C SER A 251 45.18 19.39 -24.58
N GLY A 252 44.06 19.38 -23.84
CA GLY A 252 43.18 20.56 -23.73
C GLY A 252 41.69 20.26 -23.49
N SER A 253 41.29 20.24 -22.20
CA SER A 253 39.92 20.28 -21.62
C SER A 253 38.78 19.51 -22.33
N LEU A 254 38.44 18.33 -21.78
CA LEU A 254 37.12 17.72 -21.96
C LEU A 254 36.13 18.49 -21.08
N HIS A 255 35.31 19.36 -21.69
CA HIS A 255 34.03 19.72 -21.09
C HIS A 255 33.12 18.48 -21.22
N GLU A 256 32.77 17.85 -20.10
CA GLU A 256 31.64 16.93 -20.08
C GLU A 256 30.38 17.70 -20.51
N PRO A 257 29.50 17.11 -21.34
CA PRO A 257 28.25 17.76 -21.67
C PRO A 257 27.39 17.77 -20.41
N VAL A 258 27.10 18.99 -19.93
CA VAL A 258 26.09 19.21 -18.89
C VAL A 258 24.77 18.68 -19.44
N ILE A 259 24.25 17.60 -18.85
CA ILE A 259 22.91 17.11 -19.14
C ILE A 259 21.93 18.12 -18.53
N GLU A 260 21.37 18.97 -19.36
CA GLU A 260 20.31 19.88 -18.96
C GLU A 260 19.00 19.09 -18.87
N VAL A 261 18.59 18.76 -17.65
CA VAL A 261 17.29 18.13 -17.39
C VAL A 261 16.22 19.21 -17.58
N LEU A 262 15.59 19.23 -18.75
CA LEU A 262 14.36 19.97 -18.98
C LEU A 262 13.23 19.23 -18.25
N THR A 263 12.92 19.68 -17.04
CA THR A 263 11.69 19.30 -16.34
C THR A 263 10.48 19.89 -17.07
N PRO A 264 9.38 19.13 -17.29
CA PRO A 264 8.17 19.66 -17.90
C PRO A 264 7.64 20.83 -17.08
N GLU A 265 7.18 21.89 -17.74
CA GLU A 265 6.34 22.91 -17.13
C GLU A 265 5.06 22.22 -16.63
N VAL A 266 4.98 21.97 -15.32
CA VAL A 266 3.77 21.47 -14.68
C VAL A 266 3.18 22.56 -13.81
N TYR A 267 1.92 22.87 -14.11
CA TYR A 267 1.00 23.81 -13.46
C TYR A 267 1.06 25.27 -13.92
N ASP A 268 0.53 25.52 -15.11
CA ASP A 268 -0.21 26.75 -15.37
C ASP A 268 -1.66 26.39 -15.74
N GLY A 269 -2.62 26.88 -14.94
CA GLY A 269 -4.05 26.76 -15.25
C GLY A 269 -4.93 26.41 -14.05
N ASN A 270 -5.50 27.45 -13.45
CA ASN A 270 -6.64 27.46 -12.52
C ASN A 270 -6.34 27.28 -11.02
N VAL A 271 -5.71 28.31 -10.43
CA VAL A 271 -6.11 28.76 -9.09
C VAL A 271 -6.54 30.22 -9.19
N ALA A 272 -7.72 30.49 -8.63
CA ALA A 272 -8.35 31.80 -8.61
C ALA A 272 -7.40 32.89 -8.10
N LYS A 273 -7.56 34.10 -8.66
CA LYS A 273 -6.92 35.33 -8.20
C LYS A 273 -7.18 35.55 -6.71
N ASP A 274 -6.23 35.17 -5.86
CA ASP A 274 -6.21 35.56 -4.45
C ASP A 274 -5.14 36.66 -4.30
N TYR A 275 -5.63 37.90 -4.20
CA TYR A 275 -4.79 39.06 -3.90
C TYR A 275 -4.38 38.95 -2.43
N GLY A 276 -3.15 38.48 -2.15
CA GLY A 276 -2.57 38.58 -0.80
C GLY A 276 -1.55 37.53 -0.36
N SER A 277 -1.05 36.64 -1.22
CA SER A 277 0.02 35.70 -0.84
C SER A 277 1.41 36.35 -0.98
N PRO A 278 2.26 36.38 0.06
CA PRO A 278 3.64 36.92 -0.01
C PRO A 278 4.57 36.16 -0.97
N PHE A 279 4.11 35.06 -1.56
CA PHE A 279 4.98 34.05 -2.14
C PHE A 279 5.22 34.20 -3.65
N SER A 280 4.59 35.13 -4.37
CA SER A 280 4.62 35.15 -5.85
C SER A 280 6.02 35.32 -6.47
N GLY A 281 7.01 35.85 -5.74
CA GLY A 281 8.38 36.06 -6.25
C GLY A 281 9.35 34.88 -6.05
N ILE A 282 9.18 34.10 -4.97
CA ILE A 282 10.14 33.05 -4.57
C ILE A 282 10.09 31.84 -5.50
N TRP A 283 8.92 31.56 -6.10
CA TRP A 283 8.70 30.38 -6.93
C TRP A 283 9.47 30.37 -8.26
N SER A 284 10.01 31.51 -8.67
CA SER A 284 10.88 31.62 -9.85
C SER A 284 12.36 31.32 -9.56
N ARG A 285 12.74 31.17 -8.28
CA ARG A 285 14.13 31.03 -7.82
C ARG A 285 14.55 29.58 -7.64
N LYS A 286 15.87 29.32 -7.68
CA LYS A 286 16.44 27.99 -7.53
C LYS A 286 17.24 27.91 -6.23
N LEU A 287 17.10 26.79 -5.51
CA LEU A 287 17.97 26.45 -4.40
C LEU A 287 19.17 25.69 -4.91
N ARG A 288 20.36 26.22 -4.67
CA ARG A 288 21.62 25.55 -4.97
C ARG A 288 22.15 24.88 -3.72
N VAL A 289 22.39 23.58 -3.78
CA VAL A 289 22.99 22.80 -2.68
C VAL A 289 24.37 22.36 -3.12
N LYS A 290 25.38 22.83 -2.38
CA LYS A 290 26.78 22.52 -2.62
C LYS A 290 27.37 21.75 -1.44
N ILE A 291 28.01 20.61 -1.71
CA ILE A 291 28.74 19.82 -0.72
C ILE A 291 30.20 19.71 -1.15
N THR A 292 31.10 20.18 -0.29
CA THR A 292 32.55 20.08 -0.50
C THR A 292 33.13 19.11 0.50
N GLY A 293 33.84 18.09 -0.02
CA GLY A 293 34.55 17.12 0.78
C GLY A 293 35.65 17.74 1.62
N ARG A 294 36.01 17.10 2.74
CA ARG A 294 37.17 17.48 3.59
C ARG A 294 38.51 17.56 2.84
N ASP A 295 38.61 16.93 1.69
CA ASP A 295 39.75 16.94 0.76
C ASP A 295 39.74 18.16 -0.18
N GLY A 296 38.73 19.02 -0.08
CA GLY A 296 38.56 20.22 -0.90
C GLY A 296 37.87 19.95 -2.24
N PHE A 297 37.50 18.71 -2.54
CA PHE A 297 36.82 18.36 -3.79
C PHE A 297 35.30 18.51 -3.67
N GLU A 298 34.67 19.02 -4.72
CA GLU A 298 33.22 19.15 -4.79
C GLU A 298 32.58 17.77 -4.98
N LYS A 299 31.72 17.37 -4.04
CA LYS A 299 31.01 16.09 -4.07
C LYS A 299 29.62 16.22 -4.70
N LEU A 300 29.01 17.40 -4.61
CA LEU A 300 27.66 17.67 -5.11
C LEU A 300 27.47 19.17 -5.35
N ASP A 301 26.89 19.53 -6.50
CA ASP A 301 26.40 20.88 -6.81
C ASP A 301 25.13 20.76 -7.67
N ILE A 302 23.96 20.92 -7.03
CA ILE A 302 22.66 20.75 -7.68
C ILE A 302 21.79 21.98 -7.51
N ARG A 303 20.93 22.25 -8.49
CA ARG A 303 19.92 23.32 -8.44
C ARG A 303 18.52 22.71 -8.45
N ILE A 304 17.72 23.04 -7.44
CA ILE A 304 16.35 22.52 -7.26
C ILE A 304 15.38 23.71 -7.33
N PRO A 305 14.27 23.62 -8.09
CA PRO A 305 13.23 24.66 -8.04
C PRO A 305 12.70 24.81 -6.61
N ALA A 306 12.64 26.04 -6.09
CA ALA A 306 12.17 26.28 -4.72
C ALA A 306 10.72 25.78 -4.49
N GLY A 307 9.91 25.73 -5.55
CA GLY A 307 8.56 25.16 -5.57
C GLY A 307 8.44 23.69 -5.15
N PHE A 308 9.52 22.91 -5.29
CA PHE A 308 9.52 21.49 -4.93
C PHE A 308 9.49 21.27 -3.41
N LEU A 309 9.90 22.27 -2.60
CA LEU A 309 9.95 22.14 -1.14
C LEU A 309 8.59 22.22 -0.45
N ASP A 310 7.57 22.80 -1.09
CA ASP A 310 6.25 22.96 -0.48
C ASP A 310 5.57 21.58 -0.24
N GLY A 311 5.91 20.58 -1.07
CA GLY A 311 5.50 19.20 -0.88
C GLY A 311 6.22 18.49 0.28
N ILE A 312 7.47 18.87 0.59
CA ILE A 312 8.29 18.20 1.61
C ILE A 312 8.08 18.81 3.00
N ILE A 313 7.91 20.13 3.10
CA ILE A 313 7.74 20.85 4.38
C ILE A 313 6.44 20.44 5.09
N ASN A 314 5.41 20.07 4.33
CA ASN A 314 4.15 19.56 4.88
C ASN A 314 4.23 18.10 5.38
N ILE A 315 5.27 17.35 5.01
CA ILE A 315 5.40 15.91 5.30
C ILE A 315 6.42 15.61 6.41
N VAL A 316 7.43 16.46 6.61
CA VAL A 316 8.52 16.19 7.57
C VAL A 316 8.75 17.40 8.50
N PRO A 317 8.16 17.44 9.71
CA PRO A 317 8.36 18.54 10.66
C PRO A 317 9.76 18.60 11.32
N ALA A 318 10.69 17.71 10.97
CA ALA A 318 11.85 17.38 11.80
C ALA A 318 13.16 17.16 11.04
N LEU A 319 13.53 18.07 10.14
CA LEU A 319 14.95 18.29 9.85
C LEU A 319 15.49 19.17 10.98
N GLY A 320 16.39 18.61 11.80
CA GLY A 320 16.76 19.12 13.12
C GLY A 320 17.01 20.63 13.21
N ASN A 321 16.30 21.28 14.14
CA ASN A 321 16.49 22.65 14.65
C ASN A 321 16.61 23.80 13.64
N VAL A 322 16.26 23.59 12.36
CA VAL A 322 16.28 24.65 11.35
C VAL A 322 14.88 24.82 10.79
N ASN A 323 14.24 25.96 11.09
CA ASN A 323 12.98 26.34 10.48
C ASN A 323 13.25 26.90 9.07
N ILE A 324 13.32 26.01 8.10
CA ILE A 324 13.62 26.32 6.68
C ILE A 324 12.65 27.37 6.13
N LYS A 325 11.39 27.37 6.59
CA LYS A 325 10.39 28.36 6.17
C LYS A 325 10.77 29.78 6.57
N ALA A 326 11.19 29.98 7.83
CA ALA A 326 11.62 31.29 8.31
C ALA A 326 12.87 31.81 7.58
N LEU A 327 13.82 30.93 7.24
CA LEU A 327 15.03 31.30 6.48
C LEU A 327 14.71 31.71 5.04
N LEU A 328 13.71 31.09 4.42
CA LEU A 328 13.25 31.43 3.08
C LEU A 328 12.48 32.77 3.08
N ASP A 329 11.65 33.01 4.10
CA ASP A 329 10.91 34.26 4.26
C ASP A 329 11.87 35.47 4.40
N ASP A 330 12.93 35.33 5.20
CA ASP A 330 13.97 36.37 5.38
C ASP A 330 14.85 36.61 4.13
N ALA A 331 14.92 35.64 3.22
CA ALA A 331 15.75 35.70 2.01
C ALA A 331 14.98 36.15 0.76
N ALA A 332 13.65 36.23 0.85
CA ALA A 332 12.76 36.49 -0.27
C ALA A 332 12.94 37.86 -0.93
N GLN A 333 13.45 38.85 -0.18
CA GLN A 333 13.57 40.24 -0.63
C GLN A 333 15.01 40.66 -0.99
N GLU A 334 16.00 39.77 -0.91
CA GLU A 334 17.39 40.09 -1.26
C GLU A 334 17.70 39.79 -2.74
N GLU A 335 17.99 40.85 -3.51
CA GLU A 335 18.48 40.75 -4.89
C GLU A 335 19.95 40.27 -4.92
N GLY A 336 20.23 39.21 -5.70
CA GLY A 336 21.58 38.67 -5.89
C GLY A 336 21.88 37.34 -5.19
N GLY A 337 20.91 36.80 -4.44
CA GLY A 337 21.02 35.50 -3.79
C GLY A 337 21.63 35.53 -2.39
N LYS A 338 21.25 34.56 -1.55
CA LYS A 338 21.62 34.51 -0.12
C LYS A 338 22.05 33.11 0.30
N VAL A 339 23.10 33.02 1.13
CA VAL A 339 23.47 31.78 1.81
C VAL A 339 22.46 31.51 2.93
N LEU A 340 21.70 30.44 2.80
CA LEU A 340 20.71 30.02 3.80
C LEU A 340 21.35 29.16 4.90
N LEU A 341 22.30 28.30 4.53
CA LEU A 341 23.00 27.40 5.44
C LEU A 341 24.47 27.26 5.04
N ASP A 342 25.36 27.24 6.03
CA ASP A 342 26.78 26.95 5.86
C ASP A 342 27.30 26.29 7.14
N PHE A 343 27.51 24.97 7.10
CA PHE A 343 27.96 24.20 8.26
C PHE A 343 28.77 22.99 7.84
N ASN A 344 29.51 22.41 8.80
CA ASN A 344 30.21 21.14 8.61
C ASN A 344 29.39 20.00 9.19
N ASP A 345 29.27 18.90 8.44
CA ASP A 345 28.58 17.69 8.92
C ASP A 345 29.43 16.91 9.94
N ARG A 346 28.89 15.80 10.44
CA ARG A 346 29.57 14.97 11.46
C ARG A 346 30.82 14.25 10.95
N ILE A 347 31.04 14.21 9.64
CA ILE A 347 32.17 13.54 8.97
C ILE A 347 33.21 14.57 8.48
N GLY A 348 32.91 15.87 8.61
CA GLY A 348 33.79 16.99 8.33
C GLY A 348 33.64 17.58 6.93
N ASP A 349 32.58 17.23 6.20
CA ASP A 349 32.26 17.83 4.90
C ASP A 349 31.53 19.16 5.10
N ARG A 350 31.82 20.16 4.26
CA ARG A 350 31.16 21.47 4.31
C ARG A 350 29.94 21.47 3.41
N ILE A 351 28.78 21.79 3.99
CA ILE A 351 27.49 21.86 3.31
C ILE A 351 27.05 23.32 3.25
N GLN A 352 26.78 23.80 2.03
CA GLN A 352 26.29 25.15 1.77
C GLN A 352 24.99 25.10 0.96
N VAL A 353 24.00 25.90 1.38
CA VAL A 353 22.72 26.06 0.67
C VAL A 353 22.53 27.52 0.33
N PHE A 354 22.26 27.80 -0.94
CA PHE A 354 22.04 29.14 -1.47
C PHE A 354 20.64 29.25 -2.07
N LEU A 355 20.00 30.40 -1.87
CA LEU A 355 18.86 30.82 -2.66
C LEU A 355 19.38 31.75 -3.76
N GLU A 356 19.29 31.33 -5.02
CA GLU A 356 19.72 32.11 -6.20
C GLU A 356 18.49 32.54 -7.00
#